data_AF-A0A933K7P2-F1
#
_entry.id   AF-A0A933K7P2-F1
#
_cell.length_a   1.000
_cell.length_b   1.000
_cell.length_c   1.000
_cell.angle_alpha   90.00
_cell.angle_beta   90.00
_cell.angle_gamma   90.00
#
_symmetry.space_group_name_H-M   'P 1'
#
loop_
_entity.id
_entity.type
_entity.pdbx_description
1 polymer ?
#
loop_
_entity_poly.entity_id
_entity_poly.type
_entity_poly.pdbx_seq_one_letter_code
_entity_poly.pdbx_strand_id
1 'polypeptide(L)'
;MSCPSCGAPLEIKTKSAILLVCNYCDSTLMRKDLDLSLVGKMAELQEDGSPVQIGATGTYGGRPFEVIGRIQLEYSAGYWNEWYLHYKDGQTGWLGEGMGQYFVTTQATGPVEIPPHSSLRPGQSIRIGKERFAVAEVSEARCIAGQGELPFEVKTGYEAPVADLSGDGTRFATLDYSEDPPIAFVGDRVEFENLDLKGLREFEGW
;
A
#
# COMPACT_ATOMS: atom_id res chain seq x y z
N MET A 1 2.39 0.40 23.62
CA MET A 1 1.22 -0.34 24.17
C MET A 1 1.39 -1.83 23.89
N SER A 2 0.51 -2.72 24.34
CA SER A 2 0.66 -4.18 24.12
C SER A 2 -0.54 -4.77 23.41
N CYS A 3 -0.30 -5.80 22.58
CA CYS A 3 -1.34 -6.56 21.93
C CYS A 3 -2.23 -7.26 22.98
N PRO A 4 -3.55 -7.06 22.97
CA PRO A 4 -4.45 -7.68 23.95
C PRO A 4 -4.54 -9.21 23.80
N SER A 5 -4.11 -9.77 22.66
CA SER A 5 -4.13 -11.22 22.42
C SER A 5 -2.85 -11.92 22.87
N CYS A 6 -1.66 -11.38 22.55
CA CYS A 6 -0.38 -12.06 22.80
C CYS A 6 0.60 -11.29 23.70
N GLY A 7 0.29 -10.06 24.09
CA GLY A 7 1.15 -9.21 24.92
C GLY A 7 2.32 -8.54 24.19
N ALA A 8 2.55 -8.85 22.91
CA ALA A 8 3.63 -8.27 22.12
C ALA A 8 3.54 -6.73 22.07
N PRO A 9 4.69 -6.02 21.98
CA PRO A 9 4.69 -4.58 21.88
C PRO A 9 4.01 -4.13 20.59
N LEU A 10 3.18 -3.11 20.71
CA LEU A 10 2.55 -2.40 19.61
C LEU A 10 2.97 -0.93 19.68
N GLU A 11 3.39 -0.42 18.53
CA GLU A 11 3.67 0.99 18.29
C GLU A 11 2.66 1.49 17.24
N ILE A 12 2.13 2.68 17.46
CA ILE A 12 1.29 3.37 16.49
C ILE A 12 2.00 4.67 16.12
N LYS A 13 2.46 4.76 14.88
CA LYS A 13 3.25 5.86 14.34
C LYS A 13 2.38 6.93 13.72
N THR A 14 1.21 6.55 13.20
CA THR A 14 0.31 7.48 12.52
C THR A 14 -0.93 7.86 13.34
N LYS A 15 -1.41 9.09 13.14
CA LYS A 15 -2.73 9.50 13.67
C LYS A 15 -3.89 8.92 12.86
N SER A 16 -3.65 8.61 11.59
CA SER A 16 -4.62 8.06 10.66
C SER A 16 -4.81 6.55 10.77
N ALA A 17 -3.99 5.82 11.56
CA ALA A 17 -4.18 4.38 11.74
C ALA A 17 -5.59 4.06 12.22
N ILE A 18 -6.37 3.37 11.39
CA ILE A 18 -7.70 2.83 11.70
C ILE A 18 -7.58 1.38 12.14
N LEU A 19 -6.71 0.63 11.46
CA LEU A 19 -6.45 -0.78 11.71
C LEU A 19 -4.99 -1.00 12.11
N LEU A 20 -4.78 -1.93 13.03
CA LEU A 20 -3.47 -2.44 13.38
C LEU A 20 -3.51 -3.97 13.40
N VAL A 21 -2.69 -4.61 12.57
CA VAL A 21 -2.51 -6.06 12.59
C VAL A 21 -1.22 -6.39 13.33
N CYS A 22 -1.31 -7.21 14.38
CA CYS A 22 -0.15 -7.57 15.19
C CYS A 22 0.81 -8.47 14.40
N ASN A 23 2.03 -8.01 14.17
CA ASN A 23 3.08 -8.75 13.45
C ASN A 23 3.56 -10.06 14.13
N TYR A 24 3.04 -10.39 15.32
CA TYR A 24 3.45 -11.57 16.09
C TYR A 24 2.38 -12.66 16.15
N CYS A 25 1.10 -12.30 16.08
CA CYS A 25 -0.01 -13.25 16.25
C CYS A 25 -1.20 -12.98 15.33
N ASP A 26 -1.04 -12.05 14.38
CA ASP A 26 -2.02 -11.65 13.35
C ASP A 26 -3.35 -11.14 13.91
N SER A 27 -3.38 -10.76 15.18
CA SER A 27 -4.58 -10.18 15.79
C SER A 27 -4.89 -8.84 15.15
N THR A 28 -6.12 -8.70 14.65
CA THR A 28 -6.64 -7.49 14.03
C THR A 28 -7.27 -6.60 15.09
N LEU A 29 -6.74 -5.40 15.22
CA LEU A 29 -7.15 -4.41 16.20
C LEU A 29 -7.71 -3.20 15.47
N MET A 30 -8.92 -2.78 15.84
CA MET A 30 -9.50 -1.54 15.35
C MET A 30 -9.27 -0.43 16.37
N ARG A 31 -8.79 0.72 15.89
CA ARG A 31 -8.53 1.89 16.72
C ARG A 31 -9.76 2.79 16.77
N LYS A 32 -10.17 3.14 17.99
CA LYS A 32 -11.13 4.21 18.27
C LYS A 32 -10.47 5.17 19.24
N ASP A 33 -10.10 6.36 18.77
CA ASP A 33 -9.34 7.36 19.52
C ASP A 33 -8.00 6.82 20.09
N LEU A 34 -7.96 6.58 21.40
CA LEU A 34 -6.80 6.04 22.12
C LEU A 34 -6.93 4.54 22.46
N ASP A 35 -8.10 3.96 22.19
CA ASP A 35 -8.40 2.57 22.52
C ASP A 35 -8.24 1.66 21.30
N LEU A 36 -7.70 0.46 21.53
CA LEU A 36 -7.70 -0.63 20.56
C LEU A 36 -8.69 -1.71 20.99
N SER A 37 -9.59 -2.07 20.09
CA SER A 37 -10.49 -3.21 20.28
C SER A 37 -10.06 -4.37 19.38
N LEU A 38 -9.96 -5.57 19.95
CA LEU A 38 -9.77 -6.80 19.18
C LEU A 38 -11.03 -7.07 18.37
N VAL A 39 -10.90 -7.11 17.04
CA VAL A 39 -12.02 -7.35 16.13
C VAL A 39 -11.93 -8.68 15.40
N GLY A 40 -10.76 -9.32 15.42
CA GLY A 40 -10.59 -10.65 14.84
C GLY A 40 -9.12 -11.04 14.68
N LYS A 41 -8.88 -11.99 13.78
CA LYS A 41 -7.55 -12.41 13.34
C LYS A 41 -7.47 -12.22 11.82
N MET A 42 -6.40 -11.60 11.35
CA MET A 42 -6.15 -11.37 9.93
C MET A 42 -5.83 -12.69 9.24
N ALA A 43 -6.10 -12.76 7.93
CA ALA A 43 -5.65 -13.88 7.12
C ALA A 43 -4.13 -13.88 6.99
N GLU A 44 -3.58 -15.09 6.84
CA GLU A 44 -2.17 -15.29 6.60
C GLU A 44 -1.77 -14.73 5.24
N LEU A 45 -0.63 -14.04 5.18
CA LEU A 45 -0.04 -13.62 3.91
C LEU A 45 0.33 -14.87 3.10
N GLN A 46 0.13 -14.81 1.79
CA GLN A 46 0.82 -15.76 0.91
C GLN A 46 2.31 -15.51 0.99
N GLU A 47 3.10 -16.59 1.11
CA GLU A 47 4.55 -16.51 1.09
C GLU A 47 5.01 -15.74 -0.15
N ASP A 48 5.81 -14.71 0.07
CA ASP A 48 6.36 -13.86 -0.96
C ASP A 48 7.88 -13.79 -0.80
N GLY A 49 8.57 -13.55 -1.92
CA GLY A 49 10.01 -13.32 -1.94
C GLY A 49 10.41 -11.88 -1.62
N SER A 50 9.52 -11.05 -1.04
CA SER A 50 9.83 -9.64 -0.82
C SER A 50 10.88 -9.48 0.27
N PRO A 51 11.98 -8.74 0.00
CA PRO A 51 12.92 -8.35 1.04
C PRO A 51 12.34 -7.25 1.94
N VAL A 52 11.27 -6.56 1.53
CA VAL A 52 10.66 -5.48 2.32
C VAL A 52 9.89 -6.09 3.49
N GLN A 53 9.91 -5.41 4.64
CA GLN A 53 9.14 -5.80 5.83
C GLN A 53 8.73 -4.58 6.65
N ILE A 54 7.77 -4.76 7.56
CA ILE A 54 7.39 -3.73 8.52
C ILE A 54 8.60 -3.32 9.36
N GLY A 55 8.82 -2.02 9.53
CA GLY A 55 9.98 -1.44 10.20
C GLY A 55 11.17 -1.17 9.28
N ALA A 56 11.14 -1.62 8.02
CA ALA A 56 12.15 -1.22 7.04
C ALA A 56 12.11 0.29 6.81
N THR A 57 13.27 0.89 6.53
CA THR A 57 13.41 2.33 6.28
C THR A 57 14.05 2.59 4.93
N GLY A 58 13.78 3.74 4.33
CA GLY A 58 14.36 4.14 3.05
C GLY A 58 14.22 5.63 2.79
N THR A 59 14.51 6.04 1.56
CA THR A 59 14.32 7.42 1.09
C THR A 59 13.70 7.42 -0.30
N TYR A 60 12.78 8.37 -0.53
CA TYR A 60 12.21 8.63 -1.85
C TYR A 60 12.21 10.13 -2.12
N GLY A 61 12.86 10.55 -3.21
CA GLY A 61 13.02 11.99 -3.53
C GLY A 61 13.74 12.77 -2.43
N GLY A 62 14.67 12.13 -1.71
CA GLY A 62 15.35 12.69 -0.54
C GLY A 62 14.50 12.77 0.73
N ARG A 63 13.26 12.25 0.71
CA ARG A 63 12.38 12.19 1.88
C ARG A 63 12.52 10.83 2.57
N PRO A 64 13.01 10.79 3.81
CA PRO A 64 13.07 9.55 4.58
C PRO A 64 11.67 9.02 4.89
N PHE A 65 11.50 7.69 4.79
CA PHE A 65 10.29 6.99 5.17
C PHE A 65 10.58 5.73 6.00
N GLU A 66 9.55 5.26 6.69
CA GLU A 66 9.46 3.95 7.32
C GLU A 66 8.27 3.16 6.75
N VAL A 67 8.44 1.87 6.55
CA VAL A 67 7.38 0.93 6.17
C VAL A 67 6.61 0.54 7.44
N ILE A 68 5.35 0.92 7.53
CA ILE A 68 4.54 0.76 8.75
C ILE A 68 3.37 -0.20 8.59
N GLY A 69 2.99 -0.50 7.34
CA GLY A 69 1.91 -1.42 7.03
C GLY A 69 2.13 -2.13 5.70
N ARG A 70 1.27 -3.12 5.42
CA ARG A 70 1.25 -3.86 4.17
C ARG A 70 -0.17 -4.34 3.89
N ILE A 71 -0.58 -4.34 2.63
CA ILE A 71 -1.63 -5.23 2.14
C ILE A 71 -1.10 -6.10 1.00
N GLN A 72 -1.71 -7.27 0.82
CA GLN A 72 -1.44 -8.14 -0.33
C GLN A 72 -2.71 -8.23 -1.18
N LEU A 73 -2.55 -7.92 -2.46
CA LEU A 73 -3.64 -7.88 -3.43
C LEU A 73 -3.47 -9.07 -4.39
N GLU A 74 -4.53 -9.85 -4.53
CA GLU A 74 -4.62 -11.00 -5.43
C GLU A 74 -5.38 -10.61 -6.70
N TYR A 75 -4.89 -11.07 -7.85
CA TYR A 75 -5.54 -10.95 -9.15
C TYR A 75 -5.31 -12.22 -9.97
N SER A 76 -5.81 -12.23 -11.20
CA SER A 76 -5.83 -13.44 -12.03
C SER A 76 -4.46 -14.06 -12.32
N ALA A 77 -3.38 -13.27 -12.32
CA ALA A 77 -2.03 -13.76 -12.64
C ALA A 77 -1.09 -13.89 -11.44
N GLY A 78 -1.55 -13.59 -10.21
CA GLY A 78 -0.74 -13.71 -9.01
C GLY A 78 -1.15 -12.73 -7.92
N TYR A 79 -0.16 -12.22 -7.19
CA TYR A 79 -0.34 -11.22 -6.16
C TYR A 79 0.78 -10.18 -6.21
N TRP A 80 0.50 -9.02 -5.65
CA TRP A 80 1.48 -7.98 -5.39
C TRP A 80 1.30 -7.41 -3.98
N ASN A 81 2.31 -6.67 -3.53
CA ASN A 81 2.31 -6.03 -2.23
C ASN A 81 2.16 -4.53 -2.36
N GLU A 82 1.37 -3.95 -1.47
CA GLU A 82 1.35 -2.51 -1.25
C GLU A 82 1.86 -2.24 0.16
N TRP A 83 3.04 -1.64 0.26
CA TRP A 83 3.70 -1.32 1.51
C TRP A 83 3.34 0.10 1.94
N TYR A 84 2.70 0.25 3.11
CA TYR A 84 2.29 1.55 3.61
C TYR A 84 3.48 2.31 4.19
N LEU A 85 3.77 3.49 3.63
CA LEU A 85 4.92 4.31 3.97
C LEU A 85 4.51 5.47 4.87
N HIS A 86 5.28 5.71 5.91
CA HIS A 86 5.21 6.91 6.75
C HIS A 86 6.46 7.77 6.56
N TYR A 87 6.28 8.98 6.05
CA TYR A 87 7.35 9.94 5.86
C TYR A 87 7.59 10.76 7.12
N LYS A 88 8.84 11.20 7.32
CA LYS A 88 9.24 11.99 8.50
C LYS A 88 8.46 13.31 8.68
N ASP A 89 7.92 13.86 7.60
CA ASP A 89 7.09 15.07 7.62
C ASP A 89 5.62 14.80 8.01
N GLY A 90 5.28 13.54 8.34
CA GLY A 90 3.95 13.11 8.73
C GLY A 90 3.05 12.70 7.56
N GLN A 91 3.51 12.87 6.31
CA GLN A 91 2.78 12.40 5.14
C GLN A 91 2.87 10.88 5.01
N THR A 92 2.01 10.32 4.18
CA THR A 92 1.97 8.88 3.92
C THR A 92 1.95 8.60 2.43
N GLY A 93 2.35 7.39 2.05
CA GLY A 93 2.32 6.92 0.67
C GLY A 93 2.33 5.41 0.62
N TRP A 94 2.50 4.88 -0.58
CA TRP A 94 2.56 3.44 -0.85
C TRP A 94 3.80 3.12 -1.66
N LEU A 95 4.41 1.97 -1.37
CA LEU A 95 5.36 1.30 -2.26
C LEU A 95 4.67 0.05 -2.80
N GLY A 96 4.23 0.12 -4.05
CA GLY A 96 3.74 -1.02 -4.80
C GLY A 96 4.92 -1.88 -5.25
N GLU A 97 4.85 -3.19 -5.01
CA GLU A 97 5.85 -4.18 -5.38
C GLU A 97 5.17 -5.38 -6.05
N GLY A 98 5.44 -5.56 -7.34
CA GLY A 98 4.92 -6.67 -8.12
C GLY A 98 5.86 -7.01 -9.28
N MET A 99 6.11 -8.31 -9.50
CA MET A 99 6.94 -8.79 -10.61
C MET A 99 8.32 -8.11 -10.74
N GLY A 100 8.93 -7.76 -9.61
CA GLY A 100 10.24 -7.06 -9.56
C GLY A 100 10.18 -5.59 -9.95
N GLN A 101 8.98 -5.01 -10.11
CA GLN A 101 8.78 -3.59 -10.33
C GLN A 101 8.35 -2.91 -9.04
N TYR A 102 8.79 -1.67 -8.88
CA TYR A 102 8.53 -0.85 -7.70
C TYR A 102 7.96 0.49 -8.09
N PHE A 103 6.91 0.91 -7.38
CA PHE A 103 6.24 2.20 -7.61
C PHE A 103 6.02 2.89 -6.29
N VAL A 104 6.54 4.11 -6.13
CA VAL A 104 6.25 4.92 -4.94
C VAL A 104 5.19 5.94 -5.31
N THR A 105 4.05 5.91 -4.63
CA THR A 105 2.93 6.82 -4.89
C THR A 105 2.44 7.50 -3.61
N THR A 106 1.82 8.67 -3.80
CA THR A 106 1.09 9.41 -2.74
C THR A 106 -0.26 9.83 -3.28
N GLN A 107 -1.25 10.01 -2.41
CA GLN A 107 -2.59 10.43 -2.83
C GLN A 107 -2.51 11.78 -3.59
N ALA A 108 -3.18 11.85 -4.74
CA ALA A 108 -3.24 13.05 -5.55
C ALA A 108 -3.86 14.21 -4.78
N THR A 109 -3.23 15.38 -4.83
CA THR A 109 -3.78 16.60 -4.24
C THR A 109 -4.68 17.34 -5.23
N GLY A 110 -5.89 17.70 -4.80
CA GLY A 110 -6.85 18.45 -5.61
C GLY A 110 -7.86 17.55 -6.33
N PRO A 111 -8.83 18.15 -7.05
CA PRO A 111 -9.88 17.39 -7.73
C PRO A 111 -9.30 16.58 -8.90
N VAL A 112 -9.63 15.29 -8.93
CA VAL A 112 -9.32 14.37 -10.03
C VAL A 112 -10.63 13.84 -10.58
N GLU A 113 -10.86 14.00 -11.88
CA GLU A 113 -11.98 13.35 -12.55
C GLU A 113 -11.58 11.91 -12.87
N ILE A 114 -12.06 10.97 -12.06
CA ILE A 114 -11.78 9.55 -12.21
C ILE A 114 -12.95 8.90 -12.97
N PRO A 115 -12.73 8.38 -14.20
CA PRO A 115 -13.78 7.68 -14.92
C PRO A 115 -14.22 6.40 -14.19
N PRO A 116 -15.44 5.90 -14.43
CA PRO A 116 -15.85 4.60 -13.91
C PRO A 116 -14.89 3.49 -14.37
N HIS A 117 -14.56 2.54 -13.48
CA HIS A 117 -13.68 1.41 -13.78
C HIS A 117 -14.07 0.69 -15.09
N SER A 118 -15.37 0.42 -15.26
CA SER A 118 -15.94 -0.24 -16.44
C SER A 118 -15.74 0.50 -17.77
N SER A 119 -15.43 1.80 -17.72
CA SER A 119 -15.16 2.63 -18.90
C SER A 119 -13.68 2.66 -19.31
N LEU A 120 -12.77 2.24 -18.42
CA LEU A 120 -11.33 2.31 -18.68
C LEU A 120 -10.87 1.29 -19.72
N ARG A 121 -9.98 1.71 -20.62
CA ARG A 121 -9.34 0.83 -21.61
C ARG A 121 -7.85 1.11 -21.67
N PRO A 122 -6.98 0.09 -21.86
CA PRO A 122 -5.56 0.31 -22.11
C PRO A 122 -5.33 1.33 -23.25
N GLY A 123 -4.38 2.24 -23.05
CA GLY A 123 -4.07 3.35 -23.95
C GLY A 123 -4.99 4.58 -23.82
N GLN A 124 -6.08 4.51 -23.05
CA GLN A 124 -6.93 5.68 -22.78
C GLN A 124 -6.15 6.75 -22.02
N SER A 125 -6.29 8.00 -22.45
CA SER A 125 -5.63 9.13 -21.80
C SER A 125 -6.46 9.66 -20.63
N ILE A 126 -5.84 9.73 -19.45
CA ILE A 126 -6.41 10.29 -18.22
C ILE A 126 -5.56 11.48 -17.80
N ARG A 127 -6.20 12.53 -17.27
CA ARG A 127 -5.51 13.71 -16.76
C ARG A 127 -5.65 13.79 -15.24
N ILE A 128 -4.52 13.80 -14.55
CA ILE A 128 -4.47 13.95 -13.09
C ILE A 128 -3.70 15.24 -12.80
N GLY A 129 -4.39 16.25 -12.28
CA GLY A 129 -3.83 17.60 -12.17
C GLY A 129 -3.41 18.17 -13.53
N LYS A 130 -2.11 18.45 -13.70
CA LYS A 130 -1.55 18.98 -14.95
C LYS A 130 -0.92 17.89 -15.83
N GLU A 131 -0.80 16.68 -15.32
CA GLU A 131 -0.09 15.59 -15.98
C GLU A 131 -1.06 14.72 -16.77
N ARG A 132 -0.56 14.16 -17.88
CA ARG A 132 -1.29 13.24 -18.73
C ARG A 132 -0.69 11.85 -18.56
N PHE A 133 -1.57 10.88 -18.33
CA PHE A 133 -1.21 9.48 -18.24
C PHE A 133 -1.99 8.69 -19.29
N ALA A 134 -1.47 7.51 -19.65
CA ALA A 134 -2.17 6.49 -20.41
C ALA A 134 -2.45 5.29 -19.50
N VAL A 135 -3.67 4.77 -19.52
CA VAL A 135 -4.02 3.52 -18.83
C VAL A 135 -3.12 2.40 -19.36
N ALA A 136 -2.32 1.81 -18.48
CA ALA A 136 -1.44 0.70 -18.79
C ALA A 136 -2.16 -0.63 -18.52
N GLU A 137 -2.80 -0.73 -17.36
CA GLU A 137 -3.48 -1.95 -16.91
C GLU A 137 -4.79 -1.60 -16.20
N VAL A 138 -5.78 -2.49 -16.33
CA VAL A 138 -7.06 -2.42 -15.62
C VAL A 138 -7.28 -3.79 -15.01
N SER A 139 -7.35 -3.85 -13.69
CA SER A 139 -7.27 -5.09 -12.93
C SER A 139 -8.40 -5.20 -11.92
N GLU A 140 -9.08 -6.33 -11.99
CA GLU A 140 -9.92 -6.80 -10.89
C GLU A 140 -8.99 -7.46 -9.87
N ALA A 141 -8.97 -6.93 -8.66
CA ALA A 141 -8.14 -7.47 -7.58
C ALA A 141 -8.90 -7.53 -6.26
N ARG A 142 -8.34 -8.27 -5.31
CA ARG A 142 -8.93 -8.51 -4.01
C ARG A 142 -7.85 -8.42 -2.94
N CYS A 143 -8.12 -7.67 -1.87
CA CYS A 143 -7.21 -7.62 -0.73
C CYS A 143 -7.36 -8.90 0.11
N ILE A 144 -6.34 -9.74 0.12
CA ILE A 144 -6.38 -11.06 0.75
C ILE A 144 -5.75 -11.09 2.14
N ALA A 145 -4.89 -10.12 2.47
CA ALA A 145 -4.23 -10.03 3.77
C ALA A 145 -3.69 -8.63 4.04
N GLY A 146 -3.43 -8.34 5.31
CA GLY A 146 -2.83 -7.08 5.76
C GLY A 146 -1.91 -7.27 6.97
N GLN A 147 -0.94 -6.37 7.14
CA GLN A 147 -0.01 -6.34 8.27
C GLN A 147 0.27 -4.91 8.72
N GLY A 148 0.66 -4.73 9.99
CA GLY A 148 1.04 -3.43 10.54
C GLY A 148 -0.11 -2.42 10.64
N GLU A 149 0.22 -1.14 10.57
CA GLU A 149 -0.71 -0.01 10.60
C GLU A 149 -1.31 0.25 9.22
N LEU A 150 -2.64 0.37 9.14
CA LEU A 150 -3.35 0.68 7.90
C LEU A 150 -4.35 1.84 8.10
N PRO A 151 -4.52 2.73 7.11
CA PRO A 151 -5.38 3.89 7.22
C PRO A 151 -6.87 3.60 6.99
N PHE A 152 -7.23 2.34 6.75
CA PHE A 152 -8.59 1.87 6.52
C PHE A 152 -8.79 0.47 7.13
N GLU A 153 -10.05 0.05 7.23
CA GLU A 153 -10.39 -1.30 7.68
C GLU A 153 -10.17 -2.32 6.57
N VAL A 154 -9.30 -3.31 6.80
CA VAL A 154 -9.15 -4.46 5.91
C VAL A 154 -10.12 -5.54 6.36
N LYS A 155 -11.21 -5.70 5.63
CA LYS A 155 -12.05 -6.89 5.71
C LYS A 155 -11.49 -7.91 4.73
N THR A 156 -10.94 -9.01 5.22
CA THR A 156 -10.34 -10.03 4.35
C THR A 156 -11.25 -10.36 3.17
N GLY A 157 -10.72 -10.21 1.95
CA GLY A 157 -11.43 -10.52 0.71
C GLY A 157 -12.27 -9.39 0.12
N TYR A 158 -12.08 -8.13 0.54
CA TYR A 158 -12.75 -6.99 -0.12
C TYR A 158 -12.21 -6.78 -1.55
N GLU A 159 -13.11 -6.39 -2.46
CA GLU A 159 -12.76 -6.06 -3.84
C GLU A 159 -12.00 -4.75 -3.89
N ALA A 160 -10.87 -4.75 -4.59
CA ALA A 160 -10.03 -3.59 -4.83
C ALA A 160 -9.70 -3.48 -6.32
N PRO A 161 -10.68 -3.13 -7.17
CA PRO A 161 -10.40 -2.90 -8.58
C PRO A 161 -9.46 -1.70 -8.71
N VAL A 162 -8.46 -1.82 -9.57
CA VAL A 162 -7.46 -0.78 -9.79
C VAL A 162 -7.20 -0.58 -11.27
N ALA A 163 -6.74 0.61 -11.62
CA ALA A 163 -6.13 0.85 -12.92
C ALA A 163 -4.80 1.55 -12.75
N ASP A 164 -3.77 0.97 -13.34
CA ASP A 164 -2.42 1.54 -13.35
C ASP A 164 -2.20 2.32 -14.63
N LEU A 165 -1.53 3.45 -14.49
CA LEU A 165 -1.31 4.41 -15.55
C LEU A 165 0.16 4.79 -15.66
N SER A 166 0.61 4.88 -16.90
CA SER A 166 1.97 5.32 -17.24
C SER A 166 1.95 6.75 -17.77
N GLY A 167 2.87 7.58 -17.29
CA GLY A 167 3.11 8.94 -17.74
C GLY A 167 4.46 9.09 -18.43
N ASP A 168 4.88 10.34 -18.64
CA ASP A 168 6.18 10.64 -19.23
C ASP A 168 7.33 10.19 -18.30
N GLY A 169 8.35 9.54 -18.86
CA GLY A 169 9.52 9.10 -18.10
C GLY A 169 9.18 8.00 -17.08
N THR A 170 9.39 8.28 -15.79
CA THR A 170 9.09 7.38 -14.68
C THR A 170 7.70 7.57 -14.09
N ARG A 171 6.95 8.58 -14.56
CA ARG A 171 5.69 8.95 -13.93
C ARG A 171 4.68 7.81 -13.97
N PHE A 172 4.03 7.61 -12.84
CA PHE A 172 3.09 6.54 -12.61
C PHE A 172 1.90 7.03 -11.78
N ALA A 173 0.74 6.43 -12.00
CA ALA A 173 -0.43 6.66 -11.17
C ALA A 173 -1.26 5.39 -11.06
N THR A 174 -1.99 5.27 -9.95
CA THR A 174 -2.99 4.22 -9.74
C THR A 174 -4.33 4.88 -9.41
N LEU A 175 -5.38 4.44 -10.08
CA LEU A 175 -6.76 4.74 -9.72
C LEU A 175 -7.28 3.57 -8.90
N ASP A 176 -7.62 3.83 -7.64
CA ASP A 176 -8.12 2.86 -6.67
C ASP A 176 -9.64 3.00 -6.54
N TYR A 177 -10.35 1.92 -6.86
CA TYR A 177 -11.82 1.85 -6.83
C TYR A 177 -12.35 1.06 -5.63
N SER A 178 -11.52 0.78 -4.62
CA SER A 178 -11.96 0.16 -3.36
C SER A 178 -12.77 1.10 -2.46
N GLU A 179 -12.76 2.40 -2.74
CA GLU A 179 -13.49 3.45 -2.03
C GLU A 179 -14.49 4.17 -2.95
N ASP A 180 -15.54 4.77 -2.36
CA ASP A 180 -16.50 5.62 -3.06
C ASP A 180 -16.56 7.03 -2.42
N PRO A 181 -16.09 8.08 -3.11
CA PRO A 181 -15.57 8.08 -4.48
C PRO A 181 -14.18 7.44 -4.61
N PRO A 182 -13.81 6.95 -5.83
CA PRO A 182 -12.47 6.42 -6.09
C PRO A 182 -11.35 7.42 -5.78
N ILE A 183 -10.16 6.90 -5.50
CA ILE A 183 -9.00 7.68 -5.11
C ILE A 183 -7.90 7.55 -6.16
N ALA A 184 -7.22 8.65 -6.48
CA ALA A 184 -6.05 8.63 -7.34
C ALA A 184 -4.76 8.74 -6.52
N PHE A 185 -3.79 7.90 -6.81
CA PHE A 185 -2.43 7.95 -6.29
C PHE A 185 -1.47 8.26 -7.44
N VAL A 186 -0.49 9.12 -7.19
CA VAL A 186 0.48 9.56 -8.21
C VAL A 186 1.88 9.51 -7.64
N GLY A 187 2.83 9.11 -8.47
CA GLY A 187 4.24 9.10 -8.14
C GLY A 187 5.07 8.58 -9.31
N ASP A 188 6.00 7.69 -9.01
CA ASP A 188 7.01 7.26 -9.97
C ASP A 188 7.31 5.77 -9.85
N ARG A 189 7.62 5.14 -10.99
CA ARG A 189 8.37 3.89 -11.03
C ARG A 189 9.79 4.16 -10.54
N VAL A 190 10.25 3.33 -9.62
CA VAL A 190 11.57 3.43 -8.99
C VAL A 190 12.35 2.14 -9.15
N GLU A 191 13.67 2.24 -9.15
CA GLU A 191 14.55 1.08 -9.01
C GLU A 191 14.74 0.80 -7.51
N PHE A 192 14.84 -0.48 -7.14
CA PHE A 192 14.94 -0.91 -5.75
C PHE A 192 16.14 -0.27 -5.03
N GLU A 193 17.28 -0.19 -5.71
CA GLU A 193 18.53 0.36 -5.19
C GLU A 193 18.44 1.86 -4.91
N ASN A 194 17.54 2.58 -5.61
CA ASN A 194 17.37 4.02 -5.42
C ASN A 194 16.58 4.39 -4.16
N LEU A 195 15.99 3.39 -3.48
CA LEU A 195 15.24 3.60 -2.24
C LEU A 195 16.11 3.56 -0.99
N ASP A 196 17.40 3.19 -1.11
CA ASP A 196 18.36 3.03 0.00
C ASP A 196 17.77 2.24 1.18
N LEU A 197 17.05 1.15 0.89
CA LEU A 197 16.31 0.40 1.89
C LEU A 197 17.23 -0.26 2.92
N LYS A 198 16.80 -0.22 4.18
CA LYS A 198 17.49 -0.81 5.34
C LYS A 198 16.50 -1.54 6.24
N GLY A 199 16.99 -2.51 7.00
CA GLY A 199 16.14 -3.37 7.83
C GLY A 199 15.30 -4.33 6.99
N LEU A 200 15.83 -4.76 5.85
CA LEU A 200 15.20 -5.75 4.97
C LEU A 200 15.20 -7.14 5.63
N ARG A 201 14.28 -8.00 5.18
CA ARG A 201 14.23 -9.41 5.54
C ARG A 201 15.49 -10.10 5.03
N GLU A 202 16.13 -10.88 5.90
CA GLU A 202 17.22 -11.78 5.52
C GLU A 202 16.63 -13.12 5.08
N PHE A 203 17.10 -13.64 3.96
CA PHE A 203 16.74 -14.98 3.49
C PHE A 203 17.94 -15.90 3.73
N GLU A 204 17.75 -16.99 4.48
CA GLU A 204 18.83 -17.97 4.66
C GLU A 204 19.26 -18.54 3.30
N GLY A 205 20.54 -18.38 2.96
CA GLY A 205 21.13 -18.91 1.73
C GLY A 205 21.48 -17.88 0.65
N TRP A 206 21.40 -16.58 0.94
CA TRP A 206 21.83 -15.48 0.08
C TRP A 206 22.82 -14.56 0.80
#